data_AF-A0A840ZMA7-F1
#
_entry.id   AF-A0A840ZMA7-F1
#
_cell.length_a   1.000
_cell.length_b   1.000
_cell.length_c   1.000
_cell.angle_alpha   90.00
_cell.angle_beta   90.00
_cell.angle_gamma   90.00
#
_symmetry.space_group_name_H-M   'P 1'
#
loop_
_entity.id
_entity.type
_entity.pdbx_description
1 polymer ?
#
loop_
_entity_poly.entity_id
_entity_poly.type
_entity_poly.pdbx_seq_one_letter_code
_entity_poly.pdbx_strand_id
1 'polypeptide(L)'
;MAGPIPQPVTAIQTIKALGTSLREAHAAMDRIAAGHAVTLALTIPDERDVQAEFAALGIHAQIMDADIDVRAIRQGLDLTLQEFAIRFALDPDTVQSWEQGRTRPDPAAAVLLRVIATNPAAVDAALMS
;
A
#
# COMPACT_ATOMS: atom_id res chain seq x y z
N MET A 1 12.34 -20.58 7.82
CA MET A 1 12.84 -19.79 8.97
C MET A 1 13.60 -18.61 8.40
N ALA A 2 13.26 -17.37 8.77
CA ALA A 2 14.04 -16.22 8.33
C ALA A 2 15.44 -16.32 8.94
N GLY A 3 16.48 -16.25 8.10
CA GLY A 3 17.87 -16.22 8.56
C GLY A 3 18.18 -14.91 9.29
N PRO A 4 19.31 -14.82 10.01
CA PRO A 4 19.71 -13.60 10.69
C PRO A 4 19.87 -12.45 9.69
N ILE A 5 19.34 -11.26 10.04
CA ILE A 5 19.48 -10.04 9.24
C ILE A 5 20.96 -9.65 9.22
N PRO A 6 21.62 -9.56 8.04
CA PRO A 6 23.07 -9.40 7.95
C PRO A 6 23.60 -8.10 8.57
N GLN A 7 22.79 -7.02 8.54
CA GLN A 7 23.22 -5.68 8.93
C GLN A 7 22.11 -4.92 9.68
N PRO A 8 21.83 -5.26 10.95
CA PRO A 8 20.69 -4.71 11.69
C PRO A 8 20.84 -3.20 11.96
N VAL A 9 22.05 -2.71 12.25
CA VAL A 9 22.29 -1.28 12.49
C VAL A 9 22.08 -0.46 11.21
N THR A 10 22.57 -0.95 10.07
CA THR A 10 22.34 -0.32 8.76
C THR A 10 20.85 -0.24 8.47
N ALA A 11 20.08 -1.31 8.72
CA ALA A 11 18.64 -1.30 8.55
C ALA A 11 17.93 -0.24 9.41
N ILE A 12 18.30 -0.10 10.69
CA ILE A 12 17.76 0.94 11.58
C ILE A 12 18.05 2.34 11.02
N GLN A 13 19.28 2.57 10.55
CA GLN A 13 19.68 3.86 9.98
C GLN A 13 18.93 4.16 8.67
N THR A 14 18.74 3.16 7.81
CA THR A 14 17.94 3.29 6.58
C THR A 14 16.50 3.67 6.90
N ILE A 15 15.85 2.97 7.84
CA ILE A 15 14.46 3.27 8.25
C ILE A 15 14.37 4.70 8.81
N LYS A 16 15.31 5.10 9.68
CA LYS A 16 15.36 6.46 10.24
C LYS A 16 15.56 7.52 9.16
N ALA A 17 16.41 7.26 8.16
CA ALA A 17 16.66 8.18 7.06
C ALA A 17 15.42 8.41 6.18
N LEU A 18 14.42 7.52 6.27
CA LEU A 18 13.12 7.64 5.60
C LEU A 18 12.05 8.33 6.46
N GLY A 19 12.44 9.01 7.54
CA GLY A 19 11.57 9.94 8.28
C GLY A 19 11.01 9.42 9.61
N THR A 20 11.36 8.20 10.04
CA THR A 20 10.93 7.70 11.36
C THR A 20 11.79 8.24 12.50
N SER A 21 11.28 8.16 13.73
CA SER A 21 12.11 8.29 14.92
C SER A 21 13.05 7.09 15.10
N LEU A 22 14.11 7.26 15.91
CA LEU A 22 15.02 6.16 16.27
C LEU A 22 14.31 5.05 17.07
N ARG A 23 13.32 5.43 17.90
CA ARG A 23 12.53 4.50 18.71
C ARG A 23 11.65 3.63 17.82
N GLU A 24 10.97 4.23 16.85
CA GLU A 24 10.16 3.48 15.87
C GLU A 24 11.01 2.55 15.01
N ALA A 25 12.18 3.02 14.55
CA ALA A 25 13.09 2.18 13.76
C ALA A 25 13.59 0.95 14.55
N HIS A 26 13.94 1.12 15.83
CA HIS A 26 14.30 -0.02 16.69
C HIS A 26 13.11 -0.97 16.89
N ALA A 27 11.95 -0.45 17.27
CA ALA A 27 10.77 -1.28 17.50
C ALA A 27 10.35 -2.06 16.25
N ALA A 28 10.48 -1.44 15.07
CA ALA A 28 10.27 -2.11 13.80
C ALA A 28 11.28 -3.26 13.60
N MET A 29 12.56 -3.00 13.82
CA MET A 29 13.61 -4.00 13.63
C MET A 29 13.53 -5.17 14.60
N ASP A 30 13.16 -4.94 15.86
CA ASP A 30 12.92 -6.01 16.84
C ASP A 30 11.79 -6.94 16.36
N ARG A 31 10.72 -6.36 15.80
CA ARG A 31 9.60 -7.13 15.24
C ARG A 31 9.99 -7.88 13.97
N ILE A 32 10.76 -7.26 13.08
CA ILE A 32 11.25 -7.91 11.85
C ILE A 32 12.19 -9.08 12.21
N ALA A 33 13.08 -8.90 13.18
CA ALA A 33 13.97 -9.96 13.66
C ALA A 33 13.20 -11.12 14.32
N ALA A 34 12.06 -10.85 14.94
CA ALA A 34 11.12 -11.86 15.44
C ALA A 34 10.28 -12.53 14.32
N GLY A 35 10.46 -12.15 13.05
CA GLY A 35 9.75 -12.71 11.90
C GLY A 35 8.37 -12.11 11.64
N HIS A 36 8.06 -10.95 12.24
CA HIS A 36 6.78 -10.27 12.02
C HIS A 36 6.87 -9.25 10.88
N ALA A 37 5.78 -9.15 10.11
CA ALA A 37 5.59 -8.03 9.19
C ALA A 37 5.36 -6.72 9.96
N VAL A 38 5.94 -5.63 9.45
CA VAL A 38 5.81 -4.28 10.00
C VAL A 38 5.37 -3.32 8.90
N THR A 39 4.38 -2.49 9.21
CA THR A 39 3.95 -1.39 8.35
C THR A 39 4.48 -0.08 8.91
N LEU A 40 5.11 0.74 8.07
CA LEU A 40 5.66 2.04 8.44
C LEU A 40 5.18 3.09 7.45
N ALA A 41 4.87 4.28 7.95
CA ALA A 41 4.72 5.47 7.12
C ALA A 41 6.12 6.05 6.89
N LEU A 42 6.57 6.05 5.65
CA LEU A 42 7.92 6.48 5.26
C LEU A 42 7.82 7.60 4.24
N THR A 43 8.74 8.55 4.31
CA THR A 43 8.95 9.57 3.29
C THR A 43 10.04 9.05 2.35
N ILE A 44 9.63 8.66 1.14
CA ILE A 44 10.53 8.11 0.12
C ILE A 44 10.86 9.22 -0.88
N PRO A 45 12.13 9.64 -1.01
CA PRO A 45 12.55 10.53 -2.08
C PRO A 45 12.39 9.87 -3.45
N ASP A 46 11.96 10.63 -4.47
CA ASP A 46 11.59 10.10 -5.80
C ASP A 46 12.66 9.25 -6.48
N GLU A 47 13.94 9.55 -6.28
CA GLU A 47 15.07 8.84 -6.92
C GLU A 47 15.54 7.60 -6.13
N ARG A 48 14.95 7.32 -4.96
CA ARG A 48 15.46 6.30 -4.04
C ARG A 48 14.74 4.96 -4.24
N ASP A 49 15.48 3.96 -4.69
CA ASP A 49 14.98 2.58 -4.76
C ASP A 49 15.01 1.90 -3.38
N VAL A 50 14.03 2.27 -2.55
CA VAL A 50 13.89 1.77 -1.18
C VAL A 50 13.69 0.25 -1.14
N GLN A 51 13.04 -0.32 -2.16
CA GLN A 51 12.82 -1.76 -2.23
C GLN A 51 14.14 -2.51 -2.45
N ALA A 52 14.99 -2.04 -3.37
CA ALA A 52 16.32 -2.61 -3.58
C ALA A 52 17.24 -2.42 -2.36
N GLU A 53 17.19 -1.27 -1.70
CA GLU A 53 17.96 -1.01 -0.47
C GLU A 53 17.59 -1.99 0.65
N PHE A 54 16.30 -2.21 0.90
CA PHE A 54 15.87 -3.19 1.90
C PHE A 54 16.20 -4.63 1.48
N ALA A 55 16.07 -4.96 0.20
CA ALA A 55 16.42 -6.29 -0.31
C ALA A 55 17.90 -6.61 -0.11
N ALA A 56 18.81 -5.63 -0.30
CA ALA A 56 20.24 -5.78 -0.02
C ALA A 56 20.54 -6.04 1.47
N LEU A 57 19.63 -5.66 2.37
CA LEU A 57 19.69 -5.93 3.80
C LEU A 57 18.97 -7.23 4.19
N GLY A 58 18.48 -8.01 3.23
CA GLY A 58 17.69 -9.22 3.48
C GLY A 58 16.27 -8.96 3.98
N ILE A 59 15.74 -7.75 3.78
CA ILE A 59 14.40 -7.34 4.18
C ILE A 59 13.54 -7.22 2.91
N HIS A 60 12.46 -7.99 2.83
CA HIS A 60 11.48 -7.80 1.76
C HIS A 60 10.53 -6.66 2.13
N ALA A 61 10.56 -5.59 1.34
CA ALA A 61 9.66 -4.44 1.50
C ALA A 61 8.69 -4.36 0.33
N GLN A 62 7.46 -3.94 0.62
CA GLN A 62 6.46 -3.57 -0.38
C GLN A 62 6.02 -2.14 -0.11
N ILE A 63 6.05 -1.31 -1.16
CA ILE A 63 5.59 0.08 -1.09
C ILE A 63 4.09 0.09 -1.39
N MET A 64 3.34 0.78 -0.53
CA MET A 64 1.91 0.99 -0.72
C MET A 64 1.69 2.48 -0.97
N ASP A 65 1.59 2.86 -2.25
CA ASP A 65 1.40 4.27 -2.66
C ASP A 65 0.13 4.83 -2.04
N ALA A 66 0.22 6.01 -1.41
CA ALA A 66 -0.93 6.65 -0.79
C ALA A 66 -2.00 7.06 -1.82
N ASP A 67 -1.58 7.38 -3.05
CA ASP A 67 -2.46 7.84 -4.12
C ASP A 67 -2.99 6.65 -4.91
N ILE A 68 -4.30 6.63 -5.13
CA ILE A 68 -4.99 5.58 -5.86
C ILE A 68 -5.59 6.19 -7.12
N ASP A 69 -5.17 5.71 -8.28
CA ASP A 69 -5.78 6.06 -9.55
C ASP A 69 -7.06 5.24 -9.77
N VAL A 70 -8.18 5.78 -9.28
CA VAL A 70 -9.50 5.15 -9.39
C VAL A 70 -9.90 4.93 -10.85
N ARG A 71 -9.51 5.84 -11.75
CA ARG A 71 -9.84 5.74 -13.18
C ARG A 71 -9.09 4.58 -13.81
N ALA A 72 -7.80 4.45 -13.53
CA ALA A 72 -6.99 3.35 -14.04
C ALA A 72 -7.53 1.99 -13.56
N ILE A 73 -7.93 1.89 -12.29
CA ILE A 73 -8.56 0.67 -11.75
C ILE A 73 -9.84 0.34 -12.53
N ARG A 74 -10.73 1.30 -12.69
CA ARG A 74 -11.98 1.08 -13.42
C ARG A 74 -11.75 0.68 -14.88
N GLN A 75 -10.86 1.40 -15.57
CA GLN A 75 -10.54 1.13 -16.96
C GLN A 75 -9.89 -0.24 -17.14
N GLY A 76 -9.06 -0.69 -16.19
CA GLY A 76 -8.48 -2.04 -16.21
C GLY A 76 -9.52 -3.17 -16.08
N LEU A 77 -10.76 -2.85 -15.71
CA LEU A 77 -11.88 -3.79 -15.65
C LEU A 77 -12.86 -3.65 -16.83
N ASP A 78 -12.57 -2.79 -17.80
CA ASP A 78 -13.44 -2.47 -18.93
C ASP A 78 -14.86 -2.02 -18.54
N LEU A 79 -14.99 -1.30 -17.41
CA LEU A 79 -16.28 -0.82 -16.90
C LEU A 79 -16.50 0.68 -17.18
N THR A 80 -17.74 1.03 -17.49
CA THR A 80 -18.21 2.41 -17.40
C THR A 80 -18.22 2.88 -15.93
N LEU A 81 -18.25 4.20 -15.70
CA LEU A 81 -18.29 4.76 -14.35
C LEU A 81 -19.52 4.27 -13.56
N GLN A 82 -20.67 4.15 -14.22
CA GLN A 82 -21.90 3.64 -13.61
C GLN A 82 -21.77 2.14 -13.25
N GLU A 83 -21.28 1.31 -14.17
CA GLU A 83 -21.08 -0.11 -13.89
C GLU A 83 -20.10 -0.35 -12.75
N PHE A 84 -19.01 0.43 -12.70
CA PHE A 84 -18.03 0.33 -11.61
C PHE A 84 -18.63 0.70 -10.26
N ALA A 85 -19.35 1.82 -10.19
CA ALA A 85 -20.01 2.27 -8.97
C ALA A 85 -21.04 1.23 -8.48
N ILE A 86 -21.92 0.76 -9.37
CA ILE A 86 -22.95 -0.24 -9.03
C ILE A 86 -22.30 -1.56 -8.58
N ARG A 87 -21.32 -2.07 -9.33
CA ARG A 87 -20.69 -3.36 -9.06
C ARG A 87 -20.04 -3.41 -7.68
N PHE A 88 -19.42 -2.31 -7.26
CA PHE A 88 -18.68 -2.26 -6.00
C PHE A 88 -19.41 -1.47 -4.90
N ALA A 89 -20.71 -1.25 -5.06
CA ALA A 89 -21.57 -0.55 -4.10
C ALA A 89 -21.03 0.84 -3.69
N LEU A 90 -20.47 1.57 -4.65
CA LEU A 90 -19.99 2.94 -4.49
C LEU A 90 -20.98 3.94 -5.08
N ASP A 91 -20.92 5.18 -4.61
CA ASP A 91 -21.67 6.28 -5.19
C ASP A 91 -20.98 6.79 -6.47
N PRO A 92 -21.68 6.91 -7.61
CA PRO A 92 -21.06 7.30 -8.88
C PRO A 92 -20.52 8.73 -8.87
N ASP A 93 -21.16 9.67 -8.18
CA ASP A 93 -20.69 11.06 -8.08
C ASP A 93 -19.41 11.15 -7.24
N THR A 94 -19.31 10.29 -6.22
CA THR A 94 -18.13 10.12 -5.39
C THR A 94 -16.97 9.52 -6.19
N VAL A 95 -17.21 8.43 -6.94
CA VAL A 95 -16.21 7.84 -7.84
C VAL A 95 -15.74 8.86 -8.88
N GLN A 96 -16.68 9.62 -9.48
CA GLN A 96 -16.34 10.68 -10.42
C GLN A 96 -15.47 11.77 -9.77
N SER A 97 -15.80 12.16 -8.54
CA SER A 97 -15.02 13.16 -7.80
C SER A 97 -13.60 12.69 -7.51
N TRP A 98 -13.41 11.40 -7.18
CA TRP A 98 -12.10 10.79 -7.02
C TRP A 98 -11.33 10.74 -8.34
N GLU A 99 -11.95 10.30 -9.44
CA GLU A 99 -11.30 10.25 -10.77
C GLU A 99 -10.89 11.63 -11.31
N GLN A 100 -11.56 12.69 -10.87
CA GLN A 100 -11.23 14.07 -11.22
C GLN A 100 -10.27 14.74 -10.22
N GLY A 101 -9.89 14.03 -9.14
CA GLY A 101 -9.04 14.56 -8.09
C GLY A 101 -9.68 15.66 -7.24
N ARG A 102 -11.02 15.82 -7.27
CA ARG A 102 -11.73 16.81 -6.44
C ARG A 102 -11.72 16.44 -4.97
N THR A 103 -11.83 15.14 -4.70
CA THR A 103 -11.71 14.53 -3.37
C THR A 103 -10.81 13.30 -3.47
N ARG A 104 -10.35 12.80 -2.33
CA ARG A 104 -9.57 11.56 -2.23
C ARG A 104 -10.43 10.47 -1.59
N PRO A 105 -10.27 9.19 -1.96
CA PRO A 105 -10.87 8.10 -1.21
C PRO A 105 -10.44 8.17 0.25
N ASP A 106 -11.39 7.98 1.16
CA ASP A 106 -11.06 7.81 2.57
C ASP A 106 -10.27 6.49 2.78
N PRO A 107 -9.69 6.26 3.97
CA PRO A 107 -8.90 5.05 4.21
C PRO A 107 -9.64 3.73 3.95
N ALA A 108 -10.95 3.65 4.20
CA ALA A 108 -11.73 2.42 3.99
C ALA A 108 -11.99 2.19 2.49
N ALA A 109 -12.38 3.24 1.77
CA ALA A 109 -12.53 3.22 0.33
C ALA A 109 -11.19 2.89 -0.37
N ALA A 110 -10.08 3.45 0.12
CA ALA A 110 -8.75 3.16 -0.38
C ALA A 110 -8.37 1.68 -0.25
N VAL A 111 -8.71 1.05 0.89
CA VAL A 111 -8.51 -0.39 1.07
C VAL A 111 -9.35 -1.18 0.06
N LEU A 112 -10.65 -0.88 -0.06
CA LEU A 112 -11.52 -1.56 -1.02
C LEU A 112 -11.00 -1.42 -2.45
N LEU A 113 -10.61 -0.21 -2.87
CA LEU A 113 -10.08 0.05 -4.21
C LEU A 113 -8.79 -0.75 -4.51
N ARG A 114 -7.90 -0.92 -3.51
CA ARG A 114 -6.72 -1.81 -3.68
C ARG A 114 -7.10 -3.27 -3.84
N VAL A 115 -8.10 -3.73 -3.09
CA VAL A 115 -8.60 -5.11 -3.24
C VAL A 115 -9.22 -5.27 -4.63
N ILE A 116 -10.02 -4.31 -5.10
CA ILE A 116 -10.58 -4.30 -6.46
C ILE A 116 -9.46 -4.34 -7.51
N ALA A 117 -8.40 -3.54 -7.34
CA ALA A 117 -7.29 -3.48 -8.28
C ALA A 117 -6.50 -4.80 -8.37
N THR A 118 -6.42 -5.56 -7.27
CA THR A 118 -5.59 -6.77 -7.19
C THR A 118 -6.38 -8.06 -7.35
N ASN A 119 -7.63 -8.09 -6.88
CA ASN A 119 -8.51 -9.26 -6.88
C ASN A 119 -10.00 -8.83 -6.88
N PRO A 120 -10.53 -8.34 -8.01
CA PRO A 120 -11.92 -7.89 -8.09
C PRO A 120 -12.92 -9.02 -7.83
N ALA A 121 -12.58 -10.25 -8.21
CA ALA A 121 -13.42 -11.43 -8.00
C ALA A 121 -13.66 -11.77 -6.52
N ALA A 122 -12.67 -11.48 -5.65
CA ALA A 122 -12.86 -11.64 -4.20
C ALA A 122 -13.90 -10.66 -3.64
N VAL A 123 -13.98 -9.44 -4.19
CA VAL A 123 -15.00 -8.47 -3.80
C VAL A 123 -16.37 -8.93 -4.29
N ASP A 124 -16.46 -9.35 -5.56
CA ASP A 124 -17.71 -9.88 -6.12
C ASP A 124 -18.24 -11.06 -5.26
N ALA A 125 -17.36 -11.99 -4.90
CA ALA A 125 -17.72 -13.15 -4.07
C ALA A 125 -18.21 -12.74 -2.67
N ALA A 126 -17.64 -11.69 -2.07
CA ALA A 126 -18.05 -11.19 -0.76
C ALA A 126 -19.36 -10.40 -0.80
N LEU A 127 -19.69 -9.75 -1.91
CA LEU A 127 -20.94 -8.99 -2.07
C LEU A 127 -22.13 -9.86 -2.45
N MET A 128 -21.89 -11.04 -3.05
CA MET A 128 -22.92 -11.96 -3.53
C MET A 128 -23.20 -13.13 -2.56
N SER A 129 -22.62 -13.11 -1.35
CA SER A 129 -22.86 -14.08 -0.28
C SER A 129 -23.97 -13.63 0.67
#